data_AF-A0A9E5HNG8-F1
#
_entry.id   AF-A0A9E5HNG8-F1
#
_cell.length_a   1.000
_cell.length_b   1.000
_cell.length_c   1.000
_cell.angle_alpha   90.00
_cell.angle_beta   90.00
_cell.angle_gamma   90.00
#
_symmetry.space_group_name_H-M   'P 1'
#
loop_
_entity.id
_entity.type
_entity.pdbx_description
1 polymer ?
#
loop_
_entity_poly.entity_id
_entity_poly.type
_entity_poly.pdbx_seq_one_letter_code
_entity_poly.pdbx_strand_id
1 'polypeptide(L)' 'MLELGNSTPPADDLIQDVSEANFMEAVVDASQTTPIIVDFWAPWCGPCKTLGPALEAAVKEANGAVKMAKINV' A
#
# COMPACT_ATOMS: atom_id res chain seq x y z
N MET A 1 15.42 5.81 -16.07
CA MET A 1 15.99 5.07 -14.93
C MET A 1 15.75 5.91 -13.70
N LEU A 2 14.62 5.68 -13.01
CA LEU A 2 14.41 6.22 -11.67
C LEU A 2 15.07 5.23 -10.72
N GLU A 3 16.25 5.61 -10.21
CA GLU A 3 16.99 4.85 -9.22
C GLU A 3 16.36 5.15 -7.85
N LEU A 4 15.57 4.21 -7.34
CA LEU A 4 14.91 4.32 -6.04
C LEU A 4 15.92 3.87 -4.97
N GLY A 5 16.30 4.80 -4.10
CA GLY A 5 17.31 4.60 -3.05
C GLY A 5 16.98 3.43 -2.12
N ASN A 6 17.97 2.57 -1.92
CA ASN A 6 17.83 1.26 -1.28
C ASN A 6 17.94 1.33 0.25
N SER A 7 16.79 1.45 0.91
CA SER A 7 16.63 1.15 2.34
C SER A 7 15.49 0.13 2.47
N THR A 8 15.81 -1.16 2.57
CA THR A 8 14.81 -2.23 2.65
C THR A 8 14.09 -2.20 4.00
N PRO A 9 12.81 -1.79 4.07
CA PRO A 9 12.04 -1.90 5.29
C PRO A 9 11.68 -3.38 5.53
N PRO A 10 11.38 -3.80 6.77
CA PRO A 10 10.79 -5.10 7.02
C PRO A 10 9.57 -5.31 6.10
N ALA A 11 9.48 -6.45 5.42
CA ALA A 11 8.45 -6.71 4.42
C ALA A 11 7.01 -6.59 4.96
N ASP A 12 6.84 -6.75 6.28
CA ASP A 12 5.56 -6.65 6.97
C ASP A 12 5.06 -5.20 7.15
N ASP A 13 5.91 -4.19 6.93
CA ASP A 13 5.56 -2.76 7.04
C ASP A 13 5.19 -2.10 5.70
N LEU A 14 5.15 -2.88 4.60
CA LEU A 14 4.87 -2.33 3.26
C LEU A 14 3.37 -2.20 2.95
N ILE A 15 2.52 -2.95 3.67
CA ILE A 15 1.09 -3.06 3.41
C ILE A 15 0.34 -2.96 4.74
N GLN A 16 -0.55 -1.98 4.87
CA GLN A 16 -1.27 -1.72 6.12
C GLN A 16 -2.77 -1.55 5.88
N ASP A 17 -3.60 -2.04 6.80
CA ASP A 17 -5.00 -1.68 6.87
C ASP A 17 -5.13 -0.28 7.51
N VAL A 18 -5.87 0.59 6.84
CA VAL A 18 -6.04 2.00 7.19
C VAL A 18 -7.51 2.30 7.37
N SER A 19 -7.80 3.18 8.32
CA SER A 19 -9.13 3.71 8.60
C SER A 19 -9.13 5.22 8.44
N GLU A 20 -10.29 5.85 8.53
CA GLU A 20 -10.39 7.32 8.54
C GLU A 20 -9.54 7.95 9.65
N ALA A 21 -9.43 7.30 10.81
CA ALA A 21 -8.74 7.82 11.99
C ALA A 21 -7.24 8.06 11.77
N ASN A 22 -6.60 7.25 10.92
CA ASN A 22 -5.17 7.33 10.64
C ASN A 22 -4.85 7.67 9.16
N PHE A 23 -5.85 7.96 8.33
CA PHE A 23 -5.65 8.20 6.90
C PHE A 23 -4.70 9.37 6.61
N MET A 24 -4.81 10.47 7.37
CA MET A 24 -3.95 11.64 7.18
C MET A 24 -2.47 11.29 7.37
N GLU A 25 -2.14 10.61 8.46
CA GLU A 25 -0.76 10.19 8.75
C GLU A 25 -0.29 9.10 7.79
N ALA A 26 -1.06 8.02 7.65
CA ALA A 26 -0.67 6.80 6.96
C ALA A 26 -0.65 6.93 5.43
N VAL A 27 -1.41 7.87 4.86
CA VAL A 27 -1.54 8.07 3.42
C VAL A 27 -1.08 9.46 3.01
N VAL A 28 -1.72 10.52 3.52
CA VAL A 28 -1.47 11.88 3.02
C VAL A 28 -0.06 12.34 3.37
N ASP A 29 0.32 12.29 4.64
CA ASP A 29 1.63 12.74 5.11
C ASP A 29 2.74 11.81 4.60
N ALA A 30 2.53 10.49 4.68
CA ALA A 30 3.48 9.50 4.15
C ALA A 30 3.74 9.67 2.64
N SER A 31 2.74 10.06 1.85
CA SER A 31 2.84 10.23 0.39
C SER A 31 3.84 11.31 -0.05
N GLN A 32 4.19 12.22 0.85
CA GLN A 32 5.18 13.27 0.58
C GLN A 32 6.59 12.69 0.39
N THR A 33 6.85 11.49 0.90
CA THR A 33 8.18 10.86 0.86
C THR A 33 8.20 9.53 0.11
N THR A 34 7.09 8.79 0.09
CA THR A 34 7.00 7.46 -0.52
C THR A 34 5.68 7.34 -1.28
N PRO A 35 5.66 6.86 -2.54
CA PRO A 35 4.41 6.58 -3.25
C PRO A 35 3.53 5.60 -2.49
N ILE A 36 2.23 5.93 -2.35
CA ILE A 36 1.24 5.09 -1.66
C ILE A 36 0.16 4.66 -2.64
N ILE A 37 -0.03 3.35 -2.80
CA ILE A 37 -1.21 2.76 -3.45
C ILE A 37 -2.32 2.67 -2.41
N VAL A 38 -3.49 3.22 -2.71
CA VAL A 38 -4.68 3.09 -1.85
C VAL A 38 -5.65 2.10 -2.49
N ASP A 39 -5.86 0.97 -1.82
CA ASP A 39 -6.80 -0.07 -2.23
C ASP A 39 -8.10 0.05 -1.44
N PHE A 40 -9.11 0.63 -2.08
CA PHE A 40 -10.48 0.68 -1.56
C PHE A 40 -11.18 -0.63 -1.92
N TRP A 41 -11.29 -1.52 -0.94
CA TRP A 41 -11.80 -2.88 -1.12
C TRP A 41 -13.04 -3.13 -0.25
N ALA A 42 -13.75 -4.21 -0.53
CA ALA A 42 -14.87 -4.65 0.30
C ALA A 42 -15.06 -6.17 0.25
N PRO A 43 -15.65 -6.81 1.29
CA PRO A 43 -15.88 -8.27 1.28
C PRO A 43 -16.88 -8.72 0.19
N TRP A 44 -17.75 -7.81 -0.23
CA TRP A 44 -18.73 -7.99 -1.30
C TRP A 44 -18.18 -7.62 -2.69
N CYS A 45 -16.99 -7.04 -2.78
CA CYS A 45 -16.36 -6.70 -4.05
C CYS A 45 -15.74 -7.95 -4.71
N GLY A 46 -16.44 -8.52 -5.69
CA GLY A 46 -15.96 -9.68 -6.45
C GLY A 46 -14.59 -9.48 -7.10
N PRO A 47 -14.39 -8.43 -7.92
CA PRO A 47 -13.10 -8.16 -8.57
C PRO A 47 -11.93 -7.94 -7.59
N CYS A 48 -12.20 -7.31 -6.43
CA CYS A 48 -11.18 -6.99 -5.43
C CYS A 48 -10.50 -8.26 -4.87
N LYS A 49 -11.22 -9.39 -4.81
CA LYS A 49 -10.68 -10.67 -4.30
C LYS A 49 -9.52 -11.21 -5.14
N THR A 50 -9.47 -10.87 -6.43
CA THR A 50 -8.35 -11.24 -7.31
C THR A 50 -7.32 -10.12 -7.40
N LEU A 51 -7.76 -8.87 -7.48
CA LEU A 51 -6.86 -7.72 -7.63
C LEU A 51 -6.00 -7.47 -6.39
N GLY A 52 -6.58 -7.55 -5.19
CA GLY A 52 -5.88 -7.31 -3.93
C GLY A 52 -4.60 -8.15 -3.80
N PRO A 53 -4.68 -9.49 -3.88
CA PRO A 53 -3.49 -10.35 -3.80
C PRO A 53 -2.42 -10.04 -4.86
N ALA A 54 -2.83 -9.66 -6.08
CA ALA A 54 -1.89 -9.28 -7.13
C ALA A 54 -1.17 -7.96 -6.83
N LEU A 55 -1.89 -6.97 -6.28
CA LEU A 55 -1.29 -5.71 -5.82
C LEU A 55 -0.35 -5.92 -4.64
N GLU A 56 -0.74 -6.73 -3.65
CA GLU A 56 0.10 -7.03 -2.49
C GLU A 56 1.42 -7.71 -2.90
N ALA A 57 1.38 -8.63 -3.87
CA ALA A 57 2.57 -9.27 -4.43
C ALA A 57 3.49 -8.24 -5.11
N ALA A 58 2.93 -7.38 -5.98
CA ALA A 58 3.70 -6.34 -6.67
C ALA A 58 4.34 -5.33 -5.71
N VAL A 59 3.66 -4.97 -4.62
CA VAL A 59 4.18 -4.05 -3.60
C VAL A 59 5.35 -4.68 -2.83
N LYS A 60 5.25 -5.97 -2.48
CA LYS A 60 6.36 -6.71 -1.86
C LYS A 60 7.57 -6.80 -2.78
N GLU A 61 7.35 -7.09 -4.07
CA GLU A 61 8.41 -7.12 -5.09
C GLU A 61 9.10 -5.75 -5.27
N ALA A 62 8.37 -4.66 -5.02
CA ALA A 62 8.91 -3.30 -5.08
C ALA A 62 9.84 -2.95 -3.91
N ASN A 63 9.98 -3.80 -2.88
CA ASN A 63 11.00 -3.68 -1.83
C ASN A 63 11.11 -2.28 -1.16
N GLY A 64 9.98 -1.63 -0.90
CA GLY A 64 9.93 -0.32 -0.24
C GLY A 64 9.90 0.89 -1.19
N ALA A 65 10.00 0.68 -2.51
CA ALA A 65 9.79 1.72 -3.51
C ALA A 65 8.36 2.31 -3.49
N VAL A 66 7.40 1.52 -3.02
CA VAL A 66 5.99 1.86 -2.87
C VAL A 66 5.46 1.15 -1.64
N LYS A 67 4.50 1.78 -0.95
CA LYS A 67 3.71 1.19 0.12
C LYS A 67 2.24 1.12 -0.27
N MET A 68 1.46 0.31 0.44
CA MET A 68 0.03 0.11 0.19
C MET A 68 -0.79 0.34 1.46
N ALA A 69 -1.89 1.07 1.29
CA ALA A 69 -2.91 1.30 2.32
C ALA A 69 -4.22 0.64 1.85
N LYS A 70 -4.78 -0.24 2.68
CA LYS A 70 -6.03 -0.96 2.41
C LYS A 70 -7.16 -0.34 3.22
N ILE A 71 -8.24 0.06 2.55
CA ILE A 71 -9.38 0.69 3.19
C ILE A 71 -10.63 -0.10 2.84
N ASN A 72 -11.32 -0.58 3.87
CA ASN A 72 -12.57 -1.31 3.71
C ASN A 72 -13.74 -0.33 3.53
N VAL A 73 -14.54 -0.52 2.47
CA VAL A 73 -15.69 0.32 2.10
C VAL A 73 -17.03 -0.43 2.06
#